data_AF-A0A7Z8R0X0-F1
#
_entry.id   AF-A0A7Z8R0X0-F1
#
_cell.length_a   1.000
_cell.length_b   1.000
_cell.length_c   1.000
_cell.angle_alpha   90.00
_cell.angle_beta   90.00
_cell.angle_gamma   90.00
#
_symmetry.space_group_name_H-M   'P 1'
#
loop_
_entity.id
_entity.type
_entity.pdbx_description
1 polymer ?
#
loop_
_entity_poly.entity_id
_entity_poly.type
_entity_poly.pdbx_seq_one_letter_code
_entity_poly.pdbx_strand_id
1 'polypeptide(L)'
;MKIQFDSELDYQQDAIKSVVKLFEGQETRQSHFTVPSISTTAQKDIFGNQNDLGVGNNLRIVEEDVLDNVKAINYAMVLNNLTNWIQWTSLLKWKQGLVRPMFIYVPFLS
;
A
#
# COMPACT_ATOMS: atom_id res chain seq x y z
N MET A 1 -5.76 29.97 -0.84
CA MET A 1 -6.17 28.55 -0.70
C MET A 1 -5.54 28.00 0.58
N LYS A 2 -6.33 27.33 1.43
CA LYS A 2 -5.82 26.53 2.54
C LYS A 2 -5.96 25.07 2.15
N ILE A 3 -4.86 24.36 1.98
CA ILE A 3 -4.86 22.91 1.78
C ILE A 3 -5.19 22.33 3.16
N GLN A 4 -6.35 21.68 3.28
CA GLN A 4 -6.72 20.93 4.47
C GLN A 4 -6.49 19.45 4.18
N PHE A 5 -5.80 18.78 5.09
CA PHE A 5 -5.58 17.34 4.98
C PHE A 5 -6.83 16.61 5.47
N ASP A 6 -7.37 15.74 4.62
CA ASP A 6 -8.42 14.79 4.96
C ASP A 6 -7.81 13.39 4.87
N SER A 7 -7.77 12.70 6.00
CA SER A 7 -7.19 11.37 6.17
C SER A 7 -8.16 10.22 5.89
N GLU A 8 -9.46 10.51 5.77
CA GLU A 8 -10.52 9.49 5.71
C GLU A 8 -11.00 9.22 4.29
N LEU A 9 -10.25 9.68 3.30
CA LEU A 9 -10.57 9.45 1.89
C LEU A 9 -10.26 7.99 1.51
N ASP A 10 -11.29 7.24 1.12
CA ASP A 10 -11.19 5.81 0.79
C ASP A 10 -10.09 5.49 -0.22
N TYR A 11 -9.94 6.33 -1.26
CA TYR A 11 -8.91 6.13 -2.28
C TYR A 11 -7.48 6.28 -1.75
N GLN A 12 -7.27 7.06 -0.69
CA GLN A 12 -5.96 7.15 -0.04
C GLN A 12 -5.66 5.85 0.72
N GLN A 13 -6.66 5.32 1.42
CA GLN A 13 -6.54 4.04 2.13
C GLN A 13 -6.29 2.89 1.15
N ASP A 14 -6.96 2.89 0.00
CA ASP A 14 -6.76 1.90 -1.06
C ASP A 14 -5.35 1.99 -1.65
N ALA A 15 -4.82 3.20 -1.86
CA ALA A 15 -3.45 3.39 -2.32
C ALA A 15 -2.42 2.87 -1.31
N ILE A 16 -2.59 3.20 -0.02
CA ILE A 16 -1.70 2.72 1.04
C ILE A 16 -1.74 1.19 1.12
N LYS A 17 -2.93 0.59 1.16
CA LYS A 17 -3.10 -0.87 1.19
C LYS A 17 -2.45 -1.54 -0.01
N SER A 18 -2.54 -0.95 -1.20
CA SER A 18 -1.91 -1.49 -2.42
C SER A 18 -0.40 -1.53 -2.30
N VAL A 19 0.23 -0.47 -1.77
CA VAL A 19 1.68 -0.45 -1.54
C VAL A 19 2.10 -1.44 -0.47
N VAL A 20 1.35 -1.57 0.61
CA VAL A 20 1.64 -2.55 1.67
C VAL A 20 1.56 -3.99 1.13
N LYS A 21 0.50 -4.31 0.37
CA LYS A 21 0.32 -5.64 -0.23
C LYS A 21 1.39 -6.00 -1.25
N LEU A 22 2.01 -5.02 -1.90
CA LEU A 22 3.08 -5.28 -2.87
C LEU A 22 4.27 -6.02 -2.23
N PHE A 23 4.58 -5.67 -0.98
CA PHE A 23 5.68 -6.25 -0.21
C PHE A 23 5.22 -7.33 0.77
N GLU A 24 4.01 -7.88 0.58
CA GLU A 24 3.52 -9.00 1.37
C GLU A 24 4.43 -10.24 1.16
N GLY A 25 4.77 -10.94 2.25
CA GLY A 25 5.74 -12.04 2.23
C GLY A 25 7.20 -11.62 2.41
N GLN A 26 7.51 -10.33 2.49
CA GLN A 26 8.88 -9.87 2.73
C GLN A 26 9.34 -10.17 4.18
N GLU A 27 10.47 -10.85 4.32
CA GLU A 27 11.11 -11.04 5.63
C GLU A 27 11.71 -9.72 6.16
N THR A 28 11.67 -9.55 7.49
CA THR A 28 12.37 -8.43 8.14
C THR A 28 13.87 -8.70 8.14
N ARG A 29 14.62 -7.93 7.34
CA ARG A 29 16.08 -8.06 7.28
C ARG A 29 16.77 -6.77 7.71
N GLN A 30 17.55 -6.89 8.78
CA GLN A 30 18.45 -5.84 9.24
C GLN A 30 19.81 -6.03 8.58
N SER A 31 20.34 -4.96 7.98
CA SER A 31 21.70 -4.92 7.44
C SER A 31 22.56 -4.08 8.35
N HIS A 32 23.60 -4.68 8.93
CA HIS A 32 24.59 -3.92 9.67
C HIS A 32 25.60 -3.31 8.69
N PHE A 33 25.90 -2.03 8.82
CA PHE A 33 26.94 -1.36 8.05
C PHE A 33 27.77 -0.45 8.94
N THR A 34 29.02 -0.23 8.57
CA THR A 34 29.93 0.68 9.28
C THR A 34 30.30 1.82 8.35
N VAL A 35 30.24 3.06 8.84
CA VAL A 35 30.70 4.24 8.10
C VAL A 35 32.13 4.55 8.54
N PRO A 36 33.11 4.61 7.62
CA PRO A 36 34.47 5.01 7.98
C PRO A 36 34.49 6.50 8.35
N SER A 37 35.16 6.85 9.45
CA SER A 37 35.31 8.24 9.87
C SER A 37 36.19 9.01 8.87
N ILE A 38 35.60 9.90 8.07
CA ILE A 38 36.36 10.79 7.17
C ILE A 38 36.83 12.00 7.97
N SER A 39 38.12 12.06 8.28
CA SER A 39 38.71 13.05 9.20
C SER A 39 39.26 14.31 8.53
N THR A 40 38.70 14.76 7.40
CA THR A 40 39.34 15.80 6.56
C THR A 40 38.58 17.11 6.38
N THR A 41 37.40 17.27 6.97
CA THR A 41 36.64 18.52 6.90
C THR A 41 35.99 18.87 8.23
N ALA A 42 35.89 20.17 8.54
CA ALA A 42 35.44 20.74 9.81
C ALA A 42 33.98 20.43 10.22
N GLN A 43 33.36 19.40 9.64
CA GLN A 43 32.00 18.93 9.90
C GLN A 43 31.99 17.82 10.96
N LYS A 44 32.92 17.90 11.92
CA LYS A 44 33.17 16.88 12.95
C LYS A 44 32.06 16.78 13.99
N ASP A 45 31.06 17.67 13.99
CA ASP A 45 30.11 17.78 15.10
C ASP A 45 28.82 16.96 14.91
N ILE A 46 28.45 16.59 13.68
CA ILE A 46 27.20 15.83 13.44
C ILE A 46 27.45 14.31 13.48
N PHE A 47 28.64 13.85 13.10
CA PHE A 47 28.98 12.42 12.98
C PHE A 47 30.26 12.01 13.71
N GLY A 48 30.93 12.93 14.43
CA GLY A 48 32.32 12.77 14.90
C GLY A 48 32.57 11.64 15.89
N ASN A 49 31.53 11.03 16.45
CA ASN A 49 31.64 9.92 17.41
C ASN A 49 30.78 8.72 17.03
N GLN A 50 30.29 8.61 15.79
CA GLN A 50 29.48 7.46 15.37
C GLN A 50 30.33 6.44 14.61
N ASN A 51 31.16 5.70 15.35
CA ASN A 51 31.78 4.44 14.88
C ASN A 51 30.87 3.22 15.14
N ASP A 52 29.65 3.45 15.62
CA ASP A 52 28.71 2.40 15.97
C ASP A 52 28.13 1.72 14.73
N LEU A 53 27.80 0.44 14.87
CA LEU A 53 27.17 -0.37 13.84
C LEU A 53 25.84 0.27 13.43
N GLY A 54 25.77 0.81 12.21
CA GLY A 54 24.54 1.29 11.60
C GLY A 54 23.62 0.12 11.27
N VAL A 55 22.33 0.25 11.59
CA VAL A 55 21.30 -0.72 11.20
C VAL A 55 20.49 -0.12 10.05
N GLY A 56 20.58 -0.71 8.87
CA GLY A 56 19.81 -0.35 7.69
C GLY A 56 18.71 -1.36 7.39
N ASN A 57 17.61 -0.90 6.80
CA ASN A 57 16.57 -1.78 6.27
C ASN A 57 17.05 -2.39 4.94
N ASN A 58 16.92 -3.71 4.78
CA ASN A 58 17.17 -4.39 3.52
C ASN A 58 15.86 -4.95 2.97
N LEU A 59 15.36 -4.35 1.90
CA LEU A 59 14.18 -4.85 1.19
C LEU A 59 14.62 -5.98 0.26
N ARG A 60 14.22 -7.21 0.58
CA ARG A 60 14.48 -8.38 -0.28
C ARG A 60 13.21 -9.21 -0.36
N ILE A 61 12.62 -9.22 -1.54
CA ILE A 61 11.45 -10.01 -1.91
C ILE A 61 11.78 -10.74 -3.22
N VAL A 62 11.25 -11.95 -3.40
CA VAL A 62 11.46 -12.72 -4.63
C VAL A 62 10.67 -12.05 -5.76
N GLU A 63 11.25 -11.96 -6.96
CA GLU A 63 10.59 -11.30 -8.10
C GLU A 63 9.24 -11.94 -8.47
N GLU A 64 9.14 -13.27 -8.33
CA GLU A 64 7.90 -14.03 -8.50
C GLU A 64 6.81 -13.57 -7.52
N ASP A 65 7.16 -13.42 -6.24
CA ASP A 65 6.23 -12.94 -5.21
C ASP A 65 5.76 -11.51 -5.50
N VAL A 66 6.66 -10.63 -5.95
CA VAL A 66 6.28 -9.26 -6.37
C VAL A 66 5.28 -9.32 -7.51
N LEU A 67 5.55 -10.13 -8.53
CA LEU A 67 4.68 -10.26 -9.68
C LEU A 67 3.30 -10.80 -9.29
N ASP A 68 3.23 -11.79 -8.41
CA ASP A 68 1.98 -12.36 -7.95
C ASP A 68 1.20 -11.41 -7.04
N ASN A 69 1.89 -10.66 -6.17
CA ASN A 69 1.28 -9.60 -5.37
C ASN A 69 0.68 -8.49 -6.26
N VAL A 70 1.39 -8.05 -7.30
CA VAL A 70 0.88 -7.07 -8.27
C VAL A 70 -0.37 -7.57 -8.97
N LYS A 71 -0.37 -8.84 -9.43
CA LYS A 71 -1.57 -9.44 -10.04
C LYS A 71 -2.74 -9.46 -9.05
N ALA A 72 -2.51 -9.93 -7.82
CA ALA A 72 -3.53 -10.04 -6.79
C ALA A 72 -4.16 -8.67 -6.46
N ILE A 73 -3.35 -7.61 -6.32
CA ILE A 73 -3.82 -6.24 -6.11
C ILE A 73 -4.72 -5.79 -7.26
N ASN A 74 -4.26 -5.98 -8.51
CA ASN A 74 -5.03 -5.57 -9.69
C ASN A 74 -6.37 -6.31 -9.78
N TYR A 75 -6.38 -7.63 -9.56
CA TYR A 75 -7.62 -8.40 -9.56
C TYR A 75 -8.58 -7.92 -8.47
N ALA A 76 -8.11 -7.72 -7.24
CA ALA A 76 -8.93 -7.22 -6.14
C ALA A 76 -9.54 -5.84 -6.46
N MET A 77 -8.74 -4.93 -7.01
CA MET A 77 -9.20 -3.58 -7.38
C MET A 77 -10.27 -3.63 -8.48
N VAL A 78 -10.06 -4.44 -9.52
CA VAL A 78 -11.04 -4.61 -10.61
C VAL A 78 -12.34 -5.23 -10.09
N LEU A 79 -12.27 -6.27 -9.25
CA LEU A 79 -13.46 -6.89 -8.67
C LEU A 79 -14.26 -5.94 -7.80
N ASN A 80 -13.59 -5.13 -6.96
CA ASN A 80 -14.24 -4.11 -6.14
C ASN A 80 -14.95 -3.06 -7.01
N ASN A 81 -14.28 -2.57 -8.06
CA ASN A 81 -14.86 -1.59 -8.98
C ASN A 81 -16.08 -2.15 -9.72
N LEU A 82 -16.00 -3.40 -10.20
CA LEU A 82 -17.12 -4.07 -10.86
C LEU A 82 -18.29 -4.29 -9.90
N THR A 83 -18.02 -4.69 -8.66
CA THR A 83 -19.06 -4.91 -7.64
C THR A 83 -19.77 -3.60 -7.32
N ASN A 84 -19.02 -2.52 -7.12
CA ASN A 84 -19.59 -1.19 -6.92
C ASN A 84 -20.47 -0.77 -8.10
N TRP A 85 -20.00 -0.94 -9.34
CA TRP A 85 -20.78 -0.61 -10.54
C TRP A 85 -22.08 -1.43 -10.65
N ILE A 86 -22.04 -2.74 -10.37
CA ILE A 86 -23.22 -3.61 -10.37
C ILE A 86 -24.23 -3.16 -9.29
N GLN A 87 -23.77 -2.79 -8.09
CA GLN A 87 -24.63 -2.27 -7.04
C GLN A 87 -25.30 -0.95 -7.46
N TRP A 88 -24.53 0.01 -7.99
CA TRP A 88 -25.07 1.29 -8.48
C TRP A 88 -26.10 1.12 -9.60
N THR A 89 -25.82 0.25 -10.57
CA THR A 89 -26.76 -0.01 -11.67
C THR A 89 -28.04 -0.69 -11.18
N SER A 90 -27.94 -1.58 -10.19
CA SER A 90 -29.09 -2.23 -9.56
C SER A 90 -29.95 -1.23 -8.79
N LEU A 91 -29.34 -0.34 -8.01
CA LEU A 91 -30.03 0.75 -7.31
C LEU A 91 -30.72 1.72 -8.27
N LEU A 92 -30.09 2.04 -9.41
CA LEU A 92 -30.66 2.93 -10.42
C LEU A 92 -31.91 2.31 -11.06
N LYS A 93 -31.85 1.03 -11.45
CA LYS A 93 -33.01 0.30 -12.02
C LYS A 93 -34.17 0.23 -11.03
N TRP A 94 -33.89 0.08 -9.73
CA TRP A 94 -34.90 0.14 -8.68
C TRP A 94 -35.54 1.53 -8.58
N LYS A 95 -34.74 2.61 -8.54
CA LYS A 95 -35.27 3.99 -8.51
C LYS A 95 -36.16 4.33 -9.71
N GLN A 96 -35.93 3.67 -10.85
CA GLN A 96 -36.73 3.84 -12.08
C GLN A 96 -37.95 2.91 -12.15
N GLY A 97 -38.19 2.06 -11.13
CA GLY A 97 -39.31 1.11 -11.10
C GLY A 97 -39.19 -0.05 -12.09
N LEU A 98 -38.02 -0.24 -12.71
CA LEU A 98 -37.79 -1.26 -13.75
C LEU A 98 -37.58 -2.66 -13.16
N VAL A 99 -37.18 -2.77 -11.89
CA VAL A 99 -36.96 -4.03 -11.17
C VAL A 99 -37.32 -3.90 -9.69
N ARG A 100 -37.78 -5.00 -9.09
CA ARG A 100 -37.93 -5.09 -7.62
C ARG A 100 -36.54 -5.09 -6.96
N PRO A 101 -36.39 -4.56 -5.73
CA PRO A 101 -35.09 -4.50 -5.08
C PRO A 101 -34.58 -5.93 -4.86
N MET A 102 -33.60 -6.33 -5.66
CA MET A 102 -32.84 -7.56 -5.47
C MET A 102 -31.53 -7.14 -4.82
N PHE A 103 -31.43 -7.34 -3.50
CA PHE A 103 -30.16 -7.22 -2.79
C PHE A 103 -29.27 -8.35 -3.29
N ILE A 104 -28.44 -8.09 -4.29
CA ILE A 104 -27.42 -9.04 -4.73
C ILE A 104 -26.34 -9.02 -3.64
N TYR A 105 -26.48 -9.91 -2.67
CA TYR A 105 -25.42 -10.22 -1.72
C TYR A 105 -24.37 -11.03 -2.48
N VAL A 106 -23.26 -10.40 -2.85
CA VAL A 106 -22.08 -11.12 -3.36
C VAL A 106 -21.22 -11.42 -2.13
N PRO A 107 -21.15 -12.67 -1.64
CA PRO A 107 -20.35 -13.00 -0.46
C PRO A 107 -18.87 -13.20 -0.84
N PHE A 108 -17.97 -12.84 0.08
CA PHE A 108 -16.49 -13.05 0.14
C PHE A 108 -15.59 -12.07 -0.66
N LEU A 109 -14.47 -11.57 -0.12
CA LEU A 109 -13.45 -12.20 0.76
C LEU A 109 -13.06 -11.37 2.01
N SER A 110 -13.01 -12.04 3.16
CA SER A 110 -12.12 -11.76 4.30
C SER A 110 -10.72 -12.30 4.02
#